data_AF-A0A8K0QWK7-F1
#
_entry.id   AF-A0A8K0QWK7-F1
#
_cell.length_a   1.000
_cell.length_b   1.000
_cell.length_c   1.000
_cell.angle_alpha   90.00
_cell.angle_beta   90.00
_cell.angle_gamma   90.00
#
_symmetry.space_group_name_H-M   'P 1'
#
loop_
_entity.id
_entity.type
_entity.pdbx_description
1 polymer ?
#
loop_
_entity_poly.entity_id
_entity_poly.type
_entity_poly.pdbx_seq_one_letter_code
_entity_poly.pdbx_strand_id
1 'polypeptide(L)'
;MHFSAPALLALLTASVAVAAPTNGGDKYKKDCDQDWEKKWKNDDWKKSEKLFYFSSSYYVKATPDQVVNATSGLLVPGQPGAQGIFKYGINVEENTICYNITLSGVTGEYRSPAITATHIHEGPKGKAGPPRLAFPNPKGPDHRRVSYGCLTGPFFVGTNNTAGVDNAAGFHVRQIVANASNFFTDSHTVQYSQGAVRGQLA
;
A
#
# COMPACT_ATOMS: atom_id res chain seq x y z
N MET A 1 35.85 -38.52 37.26
CA MET A 1 34.54 -38.84 36.68
C MET A 1 33.55 -37.80 37.18
N HIS A 2 33.40 -36.69 36.46
CA HIS A 2 32.48 -35.61 36.82
C HIS A 2 31.18 -35.82 36.04
N PHE A 3 30.08 -36.03 36.76
CA PHE A 3 28.74 -36.04 36.19
C PHE A 3 28.24 -34.60 36.11
N SER A 4 28.07 -34.08 34.89
CA SER A 4 27.39 -32.80 34.64
C SER A 4 25.94 -33.10 34.23
N ALA A 5 24.99 -32.65 35.05
CA ALA A 5 23.57 -32.75 34.77
C ALA A 5 23.17 -31.80 33.62
N PRO A 6 22.27 -32.20 32.71
CA PRO A 6 21.78 -31.31 31.66
C PRO A 6 20.74 -30.33 32.23
N ALA A 7 20.92 -29.04 31.94
CA ALA A 7 19.93 -28.02 32.22
C ALA A 7 18.77 -28.16 31.22
N LEU A 8 17.56 -28.48 31.71
CA LEU A 8 16.33 -28.36 30.92
C LEU A 8 15.98 -26.87 30.76
N LEU A 9 16.14 -26.35 29.54
CA LEU A 9 15.53 -25.08 29.14
C LEU A 9 14.04 -25.31 28.88
N ALA A 10 13.18 -24.84 29.78
CA ALA A 10 11.75 -24.78 29.54
C ALA A 10 11.45 -23.67 28.51
N LEU A 11 11.08 -24.05 27.29
CA LEU A 11 10.54 -23.15 26.27
C LEU A 11 9.12 -22.74 26.69
N LEU A 12 8.99 -21.57 27.30
CA LEU A 12 7.71 -20.88 27.49
C LEU A 12 7.17 -20.48 26.11
N THR A 13 6.25 -21.27 25.59
CA THR A 13 5.42 -20.88 24.44
C THR A 13 4.43 -19.83 24.92
N ALA A 14 4.70 -18.56 24.61
CA ALA A 14 3.73 -17.50 24.80
C ALA A 14 2.60 -17.71 23.79
N SER A 15 1.51 -18.32 24.23
CA SER A 15 0.25 -18.35 23.51
C SER A 15 -0.20 -16.91 23.28
N VAL A 16 -0.10 -16.41 22.05
CA VAL A 16 -0.72 -15.14 21.68
C VAL A 16 -2.22 -15.39 21.69
N ALA A 17 -2.87 -15.06 22.80
CA ALA A 17 -4.32 -15.01 22.87
C ALA A 17 -4.78 -13.90 21.93
N VAL A 18 -5.30 -14.29 20.75
CA VAL A 18 -6.08 -13.39 19.91
C VAL A 18 -7.34 -13.08 20.71
N ALA A 19 -7.44 -11.86 21.23
CA ALA A 19 -8.67 -11.38 21.82
C ALA A 19 -9.74 -11.39 20.71
N ALA A 20 -10.69 -12.32 20.80
CA ALA A 20 -11.93 -12.24 20.03
C ALA A 20 -12.63 -10.92 20.40
N PRO A 21 -13.26 -10.22 19.43
CA PRO A 21 -13.99 -9.00 19.72
C PRO A 21 -15.06 -9.28 20.77
N THR A 22 -14.98 -8.58 21.90
CA THR A 22 -15.91 -8.71 23.02
C THR A 22 -17.26 -8.13 22.63
N ASN A 23 -18.32 -8.94 22.66
CA ASN A 23 -19.76 -8.62 22.81
C ASN A 23 -20.35 -7.34 22.15
N GLY A 24 -19.73 -6.78 21.13
CA GLY A 24 -20.21 -5.61 20.39
C GLY A 24 -21.04 -5.95 19.16
N GLY A 25 -21.06 -7.22 18.74
CA GLY A 25 -21.67 -7.67 17.47
C GLY A 25 -23.16 -7.39 17.36
N ASP A 26 -23.94 -7.67 18.41
CA ASP A 26 -25.40 -7.51 18.37
C ASP A 26 -25.82 -6.04 18.38
N LYS A 27 -25.10 -5.19 19.14
CA LYS A 27 -25.36 -3.75 19.18
C LYS A 27 -24.93 -3.08 17.88
N TYR A 28 -23.75 -3.42 17.37
CA TYR A 28 -23.25 -2.93 16.08
C TYR A 28 -24.21 -3.28 14.94
N LYS A 29 -24.71 -4.53 14.91
CA LYS A 29 -25.70 -4.97 13.92
C LYS A 29 -27.00 -4.16 13.99
N LYS A 30 -27.53 -3.94 15.19
CA LYS A 30 -28.75 -3.14 15.39
C LYS A 30 -28.56 -1.68 14.98
N ASP A 31 -27.41 -1.10 15.30
CA ASP A 31 -27.08 0.28 14.93
C ASP A 31 -26.94 0.43 13.40
N CYS A 32 -26.34 -0.56 12.72
CA CYS A 32 -26.30 -0.62 11.25
C CYS A 32 -27.69 -0.73 10.63
N ASP A 33 -28.55 -1.62 11.15
CA ASP A 33 -29.90 -1.82 10.65
C ASP A 33 -30.73 -0.52 10.79
N GLN A 34 -30.58 0.19 11.92
CA GLN A 34 -31.26 1.46 12.16
C GLN A 34 -30.76 2.60 11.25
N ASP A 35 -29.45 2.71 11.03
CA ASP A 35 -28.89 3.70 10.09
C ASP A 35 -29.38 3.44 8.67
N TRP A 36 -29.35 2.18 8.22
CA TRP A 36 -29.83 1.77 6.91
C TRP A 36 -31.31 2.11 6.72
N GLU A 37 -32.17 1.71 7.65
CA GLU A 37 -33.61 1.97 7.60
C GLU A 37 -33.93 3.48 7.56
N LYS A 38 -33.16 4.29 8.28
CA LYS A 38 -33.29 5.75 8.27
C LYS A 38 -32.88 6.34 6.92
N LYS A 39 -31.75 5.90 6.35
CA LYS A 39 -31.27 6.34 5.03
C LYS A 39 -32.23 5.93 3.92
N TRP A 40 -32.78 4.71 3.99
CA TRP A 40 -33.73 4.20 3.01
C TRP A 40 -35.03 5.01 2.97
N LYS A 41 -35.53 5.45 4.14
CA LYS A 41 -36.80 6.18 4.26
C LYS A 41 -36.70 7.68 3.98
N ASN A 42 -35.51 8.27 4.06
CA ASN A 42 -35.31 9.71 3.87
C ASN A 42 -34.04 10.01 3.08
N ASP A 43 -34.20 10.62 1.91
CA ASP A 43 -33.14 11.05 0.99
C ASP A 43 -32.20 12.17 1.49
N ASP A 44 -32.43 12.75 2.66
CA ASP A 44 -31.57 13.80 3.24
C ASP A 44 -30.11 13.37 3.40
N TRP A 45 -29.83 12.05 3.49
CA TRP A 45 -28.47 11.51 3.53
C TRP A 45 -27.63 11.96 2.32
N LYS A 46 -28.26 12.18 1.15
CA LYS A 46 -27.57 12.61 -0.09
C LYS A 46 -26.84 13.94 0.06
N LYS A 47 -27.25 14.80 1.00
CA LYS A 47 -26.69 16.15 1.18
C LYS A 47 -25.31 16.15 1.85
N SER A 48 -25.00 15.11 2.63
CA SER A 48 -23.77 15.03 3.42
C SER A 48 -22.94 13.78 3.13
N GLU A 49 -23.50 12.79 2.45
CA GLU A 49 -22.79 11.54 2.17
C GLU A 49 -21.71 11.74 1.11
N LYS A 50 -20.50 11.25 1.41
CA LYS A 50 -19.41 11.16 0.43
C LYS A 50 -19.42 9.77 -0.21
N LEU A 51 -19.06 9.69 -1.49
CA LEU A 51 -18.85 8.38 -2.16
C LEU A 51 -17.78 7.54 -1.45
N PHE A 52 -16.75 8.19 -0.91
CA PHE A 52 -15.72 7.56 -0.10
C PHE A 52 -15.44 8.37 1.15
N TYR A 53 -15.24 7.66 2.25
CA TYR A 53 -14.74 8.22 3.51
C TYR A 53 -13.28 7.78 3.69
N PHE A 54 -12.38 8.75 3.82
CA PHE A 54 -10.95 8.49 4.00
C PHE A 54 -10.49 8.99 5.37
N SER A 55 -9.75 8.13 6.08
CA SER A 55 -8.99 8.47 7.28
C SER A 55 -7.83 9.41 6.96
N SER A 56 -7.22 9.27 5.78
CA SER A 56 -6.13 10.14 5.31
C SER A 56 -6.10 10.22 3.78
N SER A 57 -5.49 11.27 3.24
CA SER A 57 -5.27 11.42 1.80
C SER A 57 -3.86 11.93 1.51
N TYR A 58 -3.24 11.39 0.46
CA TYR A 58 -1.87 11.71 0.06
C TYR A 58 -1.83 12.14 -1.40
N TYR A 59 -1.02 13.16 -1.68
CA TYR A 59 -0.84 13.73 -3.02
C TYR A 59 0.66 13.83 -3.30
N VAL A 60 1.16 12.91 -4.11
CA VAL A 60 2.59 12.72 -4.32
C VAL A 60 2.97 13.09 -5.75
N LYS A 61 4.01 13.93 -5.87
CA LYS A 61 4.71 14.17 -7.13
C LYS A 61 5.90 13.22 -7.22
N ALA A 62 5.88 12.35 -8.22
CA ALA A 62 6.98 11.44 -8.51
C ALA A 62 7.79 11.96 -9.70
N THR A 63 9.11 11.93 -9.57
CA THR A 63 10.04 12.43 -10.59
C THR A 63 11.17 11.43 -10.85
N PRO A 64 11.90 11.56 -11.97
CA PRO A 64 12.94 10.61 -12.35
C PRO A 64 14.20 10.69 -11.49
N ASP A 65 14.46 11.84 -10.85
CA ASP A 65 15.65 12.11 -10.03
C ASP A 65 15.58 11.51 -8.62
N GLN A 66 14.43 10.94 -8.24
CA GLN A 66 14.22 10.35 -6.92
C GLN A 66 14.39 8.82 -6.88
N VAL A 67 14.68 8.19 -8.02
CA VAL A 67 14.75 6.73 -8.15
C VAL A 67 15.99 6.18 -7.42
N VAL A 68 15.80 5.12 -6.64
CA VAL A 68 16.87 4.48 -5.84
C VAL A 68 17.03 3.03 -6.30
N ASN A 69 18.25 2.64 -6.61
CA ASN A 69 18.55 1.24 -6.91
C ASN A 69 18.46 0.40 -5.64
N ALA A 70 17.66 -0.67 -5.67
CA ALA A 70 17.39 -1.48 -4.48
C ALA A 70 18.63 -2.25 -3.97
N THR A 71 19.57 -2.59 -4.84
CA THR A 71 20.77 -3.35 -4.49
C THR A 71 21.88 -2.45 -3.95
N SER A 72 22.15 -1.32 -4.62
CA SER A 72 23.23 -0.41 -4.20
C SER A 72 22.79 0.63 -3.17
N GLY A 73 21.49 0.91 -3.07
CA GLY A 73 20.95 1.98 -2.24
C GLY A 73 21.28 3.39 -2.73
N LEU A 74 21.84 3.51 -3.95
CA LEU A 74 22.22 4.78 -4.56
C LEU A 74 21.10 5.33 -5.44
N LEU A 75 21.04 6.66 -5.55
CA LEU A 75 20.19 7.31 -6.54
C LEU A 75 20.66 6.92 -7.95
N VAL A 76 19.69 6.62 -8.81
CA VAL A 76 19.92 6.32 -10.23
C VAL A 76 18.93 7.12 -11.07
N PRO A 77 19.26 7.46 -12.32
CA PRO A 77 18.32 8.16 -13.18
C PRO A 77 17.08 7.31 -13.49
N GLY A 78 15.89 7.88 -13.29
CA GLY A 78 14.65 7.40 -13.89
C GLY A 78 14.49 7.82 -15.35
N GLN A 79 13.26 7.74 -15.88
CA GLN A 79 12.98 8.06 -17.28
C GLN A 79 13.03 9.58 -17.53
N PRO A 80 13.92 10.09 -18.40
CA PRO A 80 14.01 11.52 -18.69
C PRO A 80 12.68 12.10 -19.16
N GLY A 81 12.27 13.22 -18.58
CA GLY A 81 11.00 13.90 -18.91
C GLY A 81 9.75 13.23 -18.34
N ALA A 82 9.88 12.09 -17.65
CA ALA A 82 8.75 11.45 -16.98
C ALA A 82 8.35 12.19 -15.70
N GLN A 83 7.06 12.20 -15.39
CA GLN A 83 6.50 12.75 -14.17
C GLN A 83 5.24 11.98 -13.78
N GLY A 84 4.97 11.90 -12.48
CA GLY A 84 3.78 11.25 -11.94
C GLY A 84 3.07 12.09 -10.89
N ILE A 85 1.73 12.07 -10.93
CA ILE A 85 0.86 12.54 -9.86
C ILE A 85 0.12 11.32 -9.33
N PHE A 86 0.36 11.01 -8.06
CA PHE A 86 -0.29 9.92 -7.35
C PHE A 86 -1.18 10.50 -6.27
N LYS A 87 -2.47 10.18 -6.32
CA LYS A 87 -3.44 10.61 -5.33
C LYS A 87 -3.99 9.37 -4.65
N TYR A 88 -3.94 9.35 -3.32
CA TYR A 88 -4.41 8.23 -2.50
C TYR A 88 -5.41 8.72 -1.47
N GLY A 89 -6.48 7.96 -1.28
CA GLY A 89 -7.39 8.07 -0.14
C GLY A 89 -7.41 6.74 0.60
N ILE A 90 -7.10 6.75 1.90
CA ILE A 90 -7.01 5.54 2.73
C ILE A 90 -8.18 5.52 3.70
N ASN A 91 -8.93 4.42 3.72
CA ASN A 91 -9.87 4.05 4.78
C ASN A 91 -9.20 2.99 5.67
N VAL A 92 -8.85 3.37 6.90
CA VAL A 92 -8.19 2.47 7.86
C VAL A 92 -9.14 1.40 8.37
N GLU A 93 -10.41 1.71 8.61
CA GLU A 93 -11.35 0.73 9.17
C GLU A 93 -11.65 -0.40 8.18
N GLU A 94 -11.76 -0.06 6.90
CA GLU A 94 -12.02 -1.03 5.82
C GLU A 94 -10.75 -1.63 5.21
N ASN A 95 -9.56 -1.33 5.76
CA ASN A 95 -8.27 -1.66 5.17
C ASN A 95 -8.21 -1.43 3.65
N THR A 96 -8.68 -0.26 3.21
CA THR A 96 -8.91 0.07 1.80
C THR A 96 -8.11 1.29 1.39
N ILE A 97 -7.56 1.26 0.18
CA ILE A 97 -6.89 2.40 -0.45
C ILE A 97 -7.49 2.65 -1.83
N CYS A 98 -8.05 3.84 -2.03
CA CYS A 98 -8.47 4.34 -3.32
C CYS A 98 -7.37 5.20 -3.94
N TYR A 99 -7.19 5.10 -5.25
CA TYR A 99 -6.10 5.74 -5.97
C TYR A 99 -6.60 6.44 -7.24
N ASN A 100 -5.91 7.51 -7.61
CA ASN A 100 -5.97 8.17 -8.90
C ASN A 100 -4.56 8.57 -9.30
N ILE A 101 -4.00 7.81 -10.24
CA ILE A 101 -2.61 7.88 -10.68
C ILE A 101 -2.59 8.39 -12.10
N THR A 102 -1.79 9.42 -12.35
CA THR A 102 -1.54 9.97 -13.69
C THR A 102 -0.03 10.04 -13.92
N LEU A 103 0.43 9.47 -15.04
CA LEU A 103 1.82 9.53 -15.49
C LEU A 103 1.88 10.26 -16.83
N SER A 104 2.92 11.06 -17.03
CA SER A 104 3.24 11.74 -18.29
C SER A 104 4.71 11.54 -18.60
N GLY A 105 5.06 11.20 -19.84
CA GLY A 105 6.43 10.94 -20.26
C GLY A 105 6.98 9.58 -19.82
N VAL A 106 6.17 8.76 -19.14
CA VAL A 106 6.48 7.34 -18.90
C VAL A 106 6.08 6.58 -20.16
N THR A 107 7.06 5.97 -20.83
CA THR A 107 6.87 5.32 -22.15
C THR A 107 7.31 3.86 -22.14
N GLY A 108 6.92 3.12 -23.17
CA GLY A 108 7.24 1.70 -23.31
C GLY A 108 6.40 0.80 -22.39
N GLU A 109 6.74 -0.49 -22.43
CA GLU A 109 6.01 -1.53 -21.70
C GLU A 109 6.33 -1.51 -20.21
N TYR A 110 5.30 -1.76 -19.39
CA TYR A 110 5.44 -1.93 -17.95
C TYR A 110 6.14 -3.27 -17.64
N ARG A 111 7.06 -3.26 -16.66
CA ARG A 111 7.72 -4.49 -16.20
C ARG A 111 8.12 -4.36 -14.74
N SER A 112 7.85 -5.42 -13.97
CA SER A 112 8.22 -5.55 -12.56
C SER A 112 8.33 -7.03 -12.21
N PRO A 113 9.11 -7.39 -11.18
CA PRO A 113 9.00 -8.71 -10.55
C PRO A 113 7.65 -8.93 -9.83
N ALA A 114 6.98 -7.86 -9.42
CA ALA A 114 5.64 -7.90 -8.83
C ALA A 114 4.56 -8.04 -9.92
N ILE A 115 3.33 -8.34 -9.48
CA ILE A 115 2.18 -8.59 -10.38
C ILE A 115 1.81 -7.39 -11.27
N THR A 116 2.17 -6.18 -10.85
CA THR A 116 2.11 -4.96 -11.65
C THR A 116 3.40 -4.19 -11.46
N ALA A 117 3.55 -3.05 -12.14
CA ALA A 117 4.74 -2.22 -12.14
C ALA A 117 4.49 -0.82 -11.58
N THR A 118 3.43 -0.65 -10.78
CA THR A 118 3.09 0.61 -10.12
C THR A 118 2.76 0.30 -8.67
N HIS A 119 3.49 0.87 -7.73
CA HIS A 119 3.46 0.39 -6.35
C HIS A 119 3.37 1.50 -5.30
N ILE A 120 3.06 1.08 -4.08
CA ILE A 120 3.60 1.71 -2.87
C ILE A 120 4.56 0.71 -2.22
N HIS A 121 5.75 1.19 -1.88
CA HIS A 121 6.78 0.48 -1.13
C HIS A 121 6.86 1.01 0.31
N GLU A 122 7.25 0.14 1.24
CA GLU A 122 7.63 0.54 2.60
C GLU A 122 9.13 0.80 2.66
N GLY A 123 9.52 2.07 2.65
CA GLY A 123 10.90 2.50 2.85
C GLY A 123 10.99 4.02 3.07
N PRO A 124 11.94 4.49 3.90
CA PRO A 124 12.10 5.91 4.16
C PRO A 124 12.71 6.63 2.96
N LYS A 125 12.66 7.97 2.99
CA LYS A 125 13.23 8.82 1.94
C LYS A 125 14.68 8.42 1.64
N GLY A 126 14.98 8.27 0.34
CA GLY A 126 16.31 7.87 -0.13
C GLY A 126 16.69 6.40 0.09
N LYS A 127 15.78 5.55 0.59
CA LYS A 127 16.01 4.10 0.73
C LYS A 127 14.99 3.30 -0.06
N ALA A 128 15.43 2.14 -0.56
CA ALA A 128 14.54 1.15 -1.14
C ALA A 128 13.81 0.36 -0.04
N GLY A 129 12.81 -0.41 -0.44
CA GLY A 129 12.04 -1.26 0.45
C GLY A 129 11.12 -2.21 -0.32
N PRO A 130 10.48 -3.19 0.34
CA PRO A 130 9.58 -4.12 -0.33
C PRO A 130 8.29 -3.44 -0.82
N PRO A 131 7.70 -3.89 -1.95
CA PRO A 131 6.38 -3.43 -2.35
C PRO A 131 5.33 -3.95 -1.37
N ARG A 132 4.42 -3.09 -0.94
CA ARG A 132 3.28 -3.45 -0.07
C ARG A 132 1.95 -3.37 -0.79
N LEU A 133 1.87 -2.61 -1.87
CA LEU A 133 0.69 -2.46 -2.70
C LEU A 133 1.10 -2.49 -4.18
N ALA A 134 0.37 -3.25 -4.99
CA ALA A 134 0.52 -3.31 -6.44
C ALA A 134 -0.77 -2.81 -7.11
N PHE A 135 -0.69 -1.69 -7.80
CA PHE A 135 -1.83 -1.07 -8.48
C PHE A 135 -1.85 -1.48 -9.96
N PRO A 136 -3.03 -1.59 -10.60
CA PRO A 136 -3.11 -1.69 -12.05
C PRO A 136 -2.27 -0.61 -12.74
N ASN A 137 -1.42 -1.02 -13.69
CA ASN A 137 -0.55 -0.10 -14.41
C ASN A 137 -1.38 0.97 -15.14
N PRO A 138 -1.00 2.26 -15.07
CA PRO A 138 -1.65 3.31 -15.83
C PRO A 138 -1.67 3.03 -17.34
N LYS A 139 -2.82 3.27 -17.99
CA LYS A 139 -3.01 3.06 -19.43
C LYS A 139 -3.35 4.36 -20.13
N GLY A 140 -3.10 4.43 -21.44
CA GLY A 140 -3.36 5.62 -22.25
C GLY A 140 -2.12 6.05 -23.04
N PRO A 141 -2.17 7.22 -23.70
CA PRO A 141 -1.03 7.73 -24.44
C PRO A 141 0.13 8.11 -23.50
N ASP A 142 1.36 8.09 -24.00
CA ASP A 142 2.58 8.38 -23.23
C ASP A 142 2.59 9.75 -22.54
N HIS A 143 1.92 10.75 -23.10
CA HIS A 143 1.80 12.07 -22.48
C HIS A 143 0.74 12.10 -21.36
N ARG A 144 -0.06 11.04 -21.18
CA ARG A 144 -1.10 10.94 -20.14
C ARG A 144 -1.60 9.49 -19.95
N ARG A 145 -0.85 8.66 -19.23
CA ARG A 145 -1.32 7.34 -18.76
C ARG A 145 -2.06 7.50 -17.42
N VAL A 146 -3.18 6.81 -17.24
CA VAL A 146 -4.04 6.92 -16.04
C VAL A 146 -4.42 5.57 -15.45
N SER A 147 -4.53 5.50 -14.13
CA SER A 147 -5.09 4.37 -13.37
C SER A 147 -5.91 4.89 -12.20
N TYR A 148 -7.11 4.35 -11.99
CA TYR A 148 -7.97 4.75 -10.87
C TYR A 148 -8.79 3.56 -10.38
N GLY A 149 -9.08 3.53 -9.09
CA GLY A 149 -9.84 2.46 -8.45
C GLY A 149 -9.60 2.40 -6.96
N CYS A 150 -10.01 1.32 -6.32
CA CYS A 150 -9.70 1.02 -4.92
C CYS A 150 -9.21 -0.42 -4.78
N LEU A 151 -8.31 -0.64 -3.84
CA LEU A 151 -7.85 -1.96 -3.40
C LEU A 151 -8.25 -2.14 -1.93
N THR A 152 -8.78 -3.30 -1.59
CA THR A 152 -9.12 -3.68 -0.21
C THR A 152 -8.29 -4.89 0.17
N GLY A 153 -7.74 -4.88 1.39
CA GLY A 153 -6.93 -5.99 1.89
C GLY A 153 -7.75 -7.28 2.09
N PRO A 154 -7.09 -8.45 2.25
CA PRO A 154 -5.64 -8.64 2.27
C PRO A 154 -4.99 -8.35 0.92
N PHE A 155 -3.82 -7.70 0.96
CA PHE A 155 -3.09 -7.31 -0.25
C PHE A 155 -2.13 -8.41 -0.69
N PHE A 156 -1.80 -8.39 -1.99
CA PHE A 156 -0.89 -9.33 -2.63
C PHE A 156 -0.08 -8.60 -3.70
N VAL A 157 1.24 -8.86 -3.75
CA VAL A 157 2.13 -8.21 -4.74
C VAL A 157 2.89 -9.21 -5.61
N GLY A 158 2.87 -10.51 -5.29
CA GLY A 158 3.50 -11.57 -6.07
C GLY A 158 5.03 -11.62 -5.98
N THR A 159 5.61 -10.97 -4.97
CA THR A 159 7.04 -11.09 -4.67
C THR A 159 7.20 -11.54 -3.23
N ASN A 160 8.13 -12.46 -2.97
CA ASN A 160 8.33 -12.99 -1.62
C ASN A 160 9.47 -12.26 -0.90
N ASN A 161 9.36 -12.20 0.43
CA ASN A 161 10.44 -11.79 1.32
C ASN A 161 11.41 -12.97 1.57
N THR A 162 12.42 -12.76 2.42
CA THR A 162 13.43 -13.77 2.76
C THR A 162 12.88 -15.00 3.47
N ALA A 163 11.68 -14.91 4.07
CA ALA A 163 10.98 -16.02 4.69
C ALA A 163 10.08 -16.79 3.71
N GLY A 164 10.07 -16.42 2.43
CA GLY A 164 9.27 -17.09 1.40
C GLY A 164 7.78 -16.73 1.40
N VAL A 165 7.37 -15.70 2.14
CA VAL A 165 5.98 -15.19 2.16
C VAL A 165 5.86 -13.92 1.34
N ASP A 166 4.68 -13.66 0.77
CA ASP A 166 4.43 -12.47 -0.05
C ASP A 166 4.78 -11.18 0.71
N ASN A 167 5.39 -10.21 0.03
CA ASN A 167 5.80 -8.94 0.61
C ASN A 167 4.62 -8.10 1.11
N ALA A 168 3.38 -8.36 0.69
CA ALA A 168 2.19 -7.70 1.25
C ALA A 168 1.46 -8.55 2.29
N ALA A 169 1.94 -9.75 2.62
CA ALA A 169 1.33 -10.61 3.64
C ALA A 169 1.30 -9.89 4.99
N GLY A 170 0.09 -9.79 5.58
CA GLY A 170 -0.15 -9.11 6.85
C GLY A 170 -0.07 -7.57 6.79
N PHE A 171 0.17 -6.98 5.62
CA PHE A 171 0.21 -5.53 5.46
C PHE A 171 -1.19 -4.91 5.65
N HIS A 172 -1.24 -3.80 6.38
CA HIS A 172 -2.46 -3.04 6.59
C HIS A 172 -2.21 -1.55 6.36
N VAL A 173 -3.12 -0.89 5.63
CA VAL A 173 -3.00 0.56 5.28
C VAL A 173 -2.84 1.51 6.48
N ARG A 174 -3.19 1.08 7.70
CA ARG A 174 -2.91 1.86 8.92
C ARG A 174 -1.43 2.15 9.11
N GLN A 175 -0.53 1.29 8.62
CA GLN A 175 0.91 1.50 8.70
C GLN A 175 1.34 2.74 7.90
N ILE A 176 0.70 3.01 6.75
CA ILE A 176 0.91 4.23 5.96
C ILE A 176 0.43 5.45 6.74
N VAL A 177 -0.77 5.38 7.34
CA VAL A 177 -1.33 6.50 8.10
C VAL A 177 -0.48 6.82 9.34
N ALA A 178 0.06 5.80 10.01
CA ALA A 178 0.91 5.97 11.18
C ALA A 178 2.29 6.57 10.84
N ASN A 179 2.86 6.27 9.68
CA ASN A 179 4.18 6.78 9.29
C ASN A 179 4.34 6.91 7.77
N ALA A 180 3.66 7.89 7.18
CA ALA A 180 3.68 8.09 5.73
C ALA A 180 5.08 8.40 5.17
N SER A 181 5.95 9.02 5.97
CA SER A 181 7.34 9.30 5.57
C SER A 181 8.17 8.03 5.38
N ASN A 182 7.68 6.86 5.82
CA ASN A 182 8.30 5.56 5.58
C ASN A 182 7.71 4.83 4.37
N PHE A 183 6.99 5.53 3.48
CA PHE A 183 6.42 4.95 2.26
C PHE A 183 6.68 5.82 1.04
N PHE A 184 6.93 5.18 -0.10
CA PHE A 184 7.08 5.85 -1.39
C PHE A 184 6.27 5.14 -2.47
N THR A 185 6.02 5.83 -3.57
CA THR A 185 5.35 5.30 -4.75
C THR A 185 6.24 5.42 -5.97
N ASP A 186 6.07 4.51 -6.92
CA ASP A 186 6.85 4.46 -8.14
C ASP A 186 6.06 3.85 -9.31
N SER A 187 6.67 3.89 -10.48
CA SER A 187 6.28 3.06 -11.61
C SER A 187 7.49 2.63 -12.42
N HIS A 188 7.48 1.42 -12.96
CA HIS A 188 8.60 0.79 -13.65
C HIS A 188 8.24 0.45 -15.10
N THR A 189 9.23 0.52 -15.98
CA THR A 189 9.09 0.07 -17.38
C THR A 189 10.23 -0.86 -17.72
N VAL A 190 10.15 -1.52 -18.88
CA VAL A 190 11.21 -2.42 -19.37
C VAL A 190 12.57 -1.71 -19.39
N GLN A 191 12.61 -0.45 -19.86
CA GLN A 191 13.85 0.34 -19.95
C GLN A 191 14.30 0.90 -18.58
N TYR A 192 13.36 1.14 -17.67
CA TYR A 192 13.61 1.72 -16.35
C TYR A 192 13.16 0.77 -15.24
N SER A 193 13.84 -0.38 -15.15
CA SER A 193 13.50 -1.45 -14.21
C SER A 193 13.68 -1.05 -12.74
N GLN A 194 14.59 -0.13 -12.43
CA GLN A 194 14.72 0.45 -11.08
C GLN A 194 13.63 1.47 -10.74
N GLY A 195 12.89 1.94 -11.75
CA GLY A 195 11.83 2.95 -11.64
C GLY A 195 11.96 3.99 -12.74
N ALA A 196 10.86 4.26 -13.44
CA ALA A 196 10.74 5.40 -14.35
C ALA A 196 10.54 6.71 -13.56
N VAL A 197 9.77 6.67 -12.47
CA VAL A 197 9.54 7.77 -11.52
C VAL A 197 9.43 7.24 -10.10
N ARG A 198 9.79 8.06 -9.10
CA ARG A 198 9.62 7.77 -7.67
C ARG A 198 9.20 9.02 -6.89
N GLY A 199 8.41 8.88 -5.84
CA GLY A 199 8.06 9.97 -4.91
C GLY A 199 7.70 9.48 -3.51
N GLN A 200 8.16 10.18 -2.48
CA GLN A 200 7.84 9.87 -1.07
C GLN A 200 6.42 10.35 -0.71
N LEU A 201 5.70 9.61 0.16
CA LEU A 201 4.34 9.97 0.57
C LEU A 201 4.26 11.19 1.51
N ALA A 202 5.33 11.46 2.27
CA ALA A 202 5.50 12.63 3.14
C ALA A 202 6.97 13.05 3.24
#